data_AF-A0A2P1PSW1-F1
#
_entry.id   AF-A0A2P1PSW1-F1
#
_cell.length_a   1.000
_cell.length_b   1.000
_cell.length_c   1.000
_cell.angle_alpha   90.00
_cell.angle_beta   90.00
_cell.angle_gamma   90.00
#
_symmetry.space_group_name_H-M   'P 1'
#
loop_
_entity.id
_entity.type
_entity.pdbx_description
1 polymer ?
#
loop_
_entity_poly.entity_id
_entity_poly.type
_entity_poly.pdbx_seq_one_letter_code
_entity_poly.pdbx_strand_id
1 'polypeptide(L)'
;MTYELDPVPDGTPVVTCVYCGIQYTGGTPVHGAQVLKDHIMQCDKHPMFSIQQDRLQLRAALANLVGASTLPELYALKLTLLYAPGLKESPDGAAMIGGIDALIISIESELEAEGV
;
A
#
# COMPACT_ATOMS: atom_id res chain seq x y z
N MET A 1 11.56 8.94 -30.25
CA MET A 1 10.26 9.56 -29.96
C MET A 1 10.52 10.58 -28.86
N THR A 2 10.81 11.81 -29.25
CA THR A 2 11.10 12.94 -28.34
C THR A 2 9.77 13.61 -28.02
N TYR A 3 9.37 13.62 -26.75
CA TYR A 3 8.19 14.35 -26.31
C TYR A 3 8.56 15.84 -26.25
N GLU A 4 8.12 16.61 -27.23
CA GLU A 4 8.14 18.07 -27.16
C GLU A 4 7.06 18.49 -26.15
N LEU A 5 7.49 19.02 -25.01
CA LEU A 5 6.60 19.60 -24.01
C LEU A 5 6.22 21.01 -24.50
N ASP A 6 4.94 21.25 -24.79
CA ASP A 6 4.45 22.60 -25.09
C ASP A 6 4.71 23.53 -23.89
N PRO A 7 5.38 24.69 -24.10
CA PRO A 7 5.69 25.60 -23.00
C PRO A 7 4.44 26.37 -22.51
N VAL A 8 4.24 26.42 -21.19
CA VAL A 8 3.34 27.39 -20.54
C VAL A 8 3.89 28.80 -20.73
N PRO A 9 3.05 29.84 -20.93
CA PRO A 9 3.50 31.23 -21.14
C PRO A 9 4.39 31.81 -20.02
N ASP A 10 4.48 31.17 -18.85
CA ASP A 10 5.25 31.61 -17.68
C ASP A 10 6.63 30.91 -17.52
N GLY A 11 6.98 29.98 -18.41
CA GLY A 11 8.25 29.25 -18.37
C GLY A 11 8.32 28.13 -17.33
N THR A 12 7.23 27.79 -16.63
CA THR A 12 7.18 26.64 -15.73
C THR A 12 6.91 25.35 -16.51
N PRO A 13 7.65 24.25 -16.24
CA PRO A 13 7.46 23.00 -16.95
C PRO A 13 6.08 22.40 -16.63
N VAL A 14 5.28 22.10 -17.66
CA VAL A 14 4.06 21.30 -17.50
C VAL A 14 4.45 19.88 -17.12
N VAL A 15 3.94 19.42 -15.98
CA VAL A 15 4.04 18.00 -15.63
C VAL A 15 2.78 17.31 -16.13
N THR A 16 2.93 16.13 -16.70
CA THR A 16 1.80 15.29 -17.13
C THR A 16 1.97 13.90 -16.55
N CYS A 17 0.89 13.31 -16.04
CA CYS A 17 0.91 11.90 -15.69
C CYS A 17 1.01 11.04 -16.96
N VAL A 18 2.08 10.26 -17.09
CA VAL A 18 2.36 9.44 -18.28
C VAL A 18 1.27 8.37 -18.52
N TYR A 19 0.55 7.98 -17.47
CA TYR A 19 -0.45 6.90 -17.56
C TYR A 19 -1.84 7.40 -17.92
N CYS A 20 -2.30 8.53 -17.37
CA CYS A 20 -3.66 9.04 -17.61
C CYS A 20 -3.72 10.31 -18.46
N GLY A 21 -2.59 10.98 -18.69
CA GLY A 21 -2.52 12.20 -19.50
C GLY A 21 -2.99 13.46 -18.77
N ILE A 22 -3.33 13.41 -17.47
CA ILE A 22 -3.70 14.60 -16.70
C ILE A 22 -2.48 15.52 -16.58
N GLN A 23 -2.67 16.77 -16.99
CA GLN A 23 -1.70 17.85 -16.86
C GLN A 23 -1.85 18.56 -15.51
N TYR A 24 -0.72 18.85 -14.88
CA TYR A 24 -0.62 19.68 -13.70
C TYR A 24 -0.14 21.06 -14.14
N THR A 25 -1.04 22.04 -14.14
CA THR A 25 -0.74 23.41 -14.55
C THR A 25 -0.19 24.21 -13.36
N GLY A 26 0.77 25.09 -13.62
CA GLY A 26 1.16 26.17 -12.70
C GLY A 26 2.22 25.78 -11.66
N GLY A 27 3.50 25.80 -12.04
CA GLY A 27 4.62 25.79 -11.09
C GLY A 27 4.73 24.54 -10.20
N THR A 28 4.06 23.44 -10.53
CA THR A 28 4.16 22.18 -9.79
C THR A 28 5.60 21.66 -9.93
N PRO A 29 6.36 21.53 -8.83
CA PRO A 29 7.71 20.98 -8.91
C PRO A 29 7.66 19.58 -9.50
N VAL A 30 8.54 19.31 -10.47
CA VAL A 30 8.68 17.98 -11.11
C VAL A 30 9.02 16.85 -10.14
N HIS A 31 9.38 17.19 -8.90
CA HIS A 31 9.80 16.26 -7.86
C HIS A 31 9.22 16.68 -6.51
N GLY A 32 8.82 15.70 -5.70
CA GLY A 32 8.41 15.93 -4.30
C GLY A 32 7.08 16.66 -4.10
N ALA A 33 6.39 17.06 -5.16
CA ALA A 33 5.11 17.75 -5.06
C ALA A 33 3.99 16.82 -4.56
N GLN A 34 3.29 17.24 -3.51
CA GLN A 34 2.21 16.45 -2.90
C GLN A 34 1.10 16.12 -3.90
N VAL A 35 0.75 17.06 -4.78
CA VAL A 35 -0.25 16.88 -5.85
C VAL A 35 0.07 15.69 -6.77
N LEU A 36 1.35 15.41 -7.03
CA LEU A 36 1.76 14.27 -7.85
C LEU A 36 1.61 12.95 -7.08
N LYS A 37 1.97 12.95 -5.79
CA LYS A 37 1.79 11.79 -4.92
C LYS A 37 0.32 11.44 -4.78
N ASP A 38 -0.51 12.42 -4.47
CA ASP A 38 -1.96 12.24 -4.30
C ASP A 38 -2.59 11.67 -5.57
N HIS A 39 -2.18 12.19 -6.73
CA HIS A 39 -2.65 11.66 -8.00
C HIS A 39 -2.20 10.22 -8.25
N ILE A 40 -0.92 9.89 -8.04
CA ILE A 40 -0.40 8.53 -8.23
C ILE A 40 -1.20 7.50 -7.42
N MET A 41 -1.61 7.88 -6.20
CA MET A 41 -2.38 7.01 -5.32
C MET A 41 -3.82 6.79 -5.79
N GLN A 42 -4.39 7.71 -6.58
CA GLN A 42 -5.80 7.68 -7.02
C GLN A 42 -5.98 7.39 -8.52
N CYS A 43 -4.91 7.41 -9.31
CA CYS A 43 -4.95 7.24 -10.75
C CYS A 43 -5.15 5.76 -11.12
N ASP A 44 -6.34 5.41 -11.61
CA ASP A 44 -6.74 4.06 -12.03
C ASP A 44 -5.83 3.44 -13.11
N LYS A 45 -5.22 4.27 -13.95
CA LYS A 45 -4.25 3.85 -14.97
C LYS A 45 -2.82 3.71 -14.45
N HIS A 46 -2.53 4.19 -13.24
CA HIS A 46 -1.19 4.09 -12.67
C HIS A 46 -0.94 2.66 -12.16
N PRO A 47 0.24 2.05 -12.42
CA PRO A 47 0.52 0.67 -11.97
C PRO A 47 0.39 0.47 -10.45
N MET A 48 0.62 1.53 -9.68
CA MET A 48 0.42 1.52 -8.22
C MET A 48 -1.03 1.26 -7.82
N PHE A 49 -2.02 1.63 -8.66
CA PHE A 49 -3.43 1.45 -8.34
C PHE A 49 -3.80 -0.04 -8.28
N SER A 50 -3.43 -0.83 -9.30
CA SER A 50 -3.69 -2.28 -9.27
C SER A 50 -2.95 -2.96 -8.12
N ILE A 51 -1.70 -2.58 -7.86
CA ILE A 51 -0.91 -3.13 -6.74
C ILE A 51 -1.59 -2.84 -5.38
N GLN A 52 -2.13 -1.64 -5.19
CA GLN A 52 -2.86 -1.29 -3.97
C GLN A 52 -4.16 -2.10 -3.84
N GLN A 53 -4.91 -2.27 -4.94
CA GLN A 53 -6.12 -3.09 -4.93
C GLN A 53 -5.82 -4.55 -4.59
N ASP A 54 -4.79 -5.13 -5.22
CA ASP A 54 -4.35 -6.51 -4.95
C ASP A 54 -3.92 -6.65 -3.48
N ARG A 55 -3.18 -5.68 -2.93
CA ARG A 55 -2.78 -5.66 -1.52
C ARG A 55 -4.00 -5.65 -0.60
N LEU A 56 -4.99 -4.81 -0.86
CA LEU A 56 -6.22 -4.73 -0.06
C LEU A 56 -7.01 -6.04 -0.11
N GLN A 57 -7.13 -6.64 -1.30
CA GLN A 57 -7.81 -7.94 -1.46
C GLN A 57 -7.09 -9.06 -0.72
N LEU A 58 -5.77 -9.16 -0.85
CA LEU A 58 -4.96 -10.17 -0.18
C LEU A 58 -5.02 -10.01 1.34
N ARG A 59 -4.94 -8.77 1.85
CA ARG A 59 -5.09 -8.50 3.29
C ARG A 59 -6.46 -8.91 3.81
N ALA A 60 -7.53 -8.58 3.09
CA ALA A 60 -8.89 -8.98 3.47
C ALA A 60 -9.05 -10.50 3.48
N ALA A 61 -8.53 -11.19 2.44
CA ALA A 61 -8.56 -12.64 2.36
C ALA A 61 -7.78 -13.30 3.52
N LEU A 62 -6.60 -12.75 3.84
CA LEU A 62 -5.76 -13.25 4.93
C LEU A 62 -6.39 -13.00 6.30
N ALA A 63 -6.99 -11.83 6.53
CA ALA A 63 -7.73 -11.54 7.75
C ALA A 63 -8.92 -12.49 7.95
N ASN A 64 -9.64 -12.82 6.88
CA ASN A 64 -10.71 -13.82 6.91
C ASN A 64 -10.20 -15.24 7.20
N LEU A 65 -9.05 -15.61 6.63
CA LEU A 65 -8.42 -16.92 6.88
C LEU A 65 -7.92 -17.04 8.33
N VAL A 66 -7.28 -15.99 8.83
CA VAL A 66 -6.74 -15.92 10.20
C VAL A 66 -7.86 -15.78 11.24
N GLY A 67 -8.95 -15.11 10.88
CA GLY A 67 -10.08 -14.83 11.77
C GLY A 67 -9.89 -13.61 12.67
N ALA A 68 -8.92 -12.74 12.36
CA ALA A 68 -8.61 -11.52 13.11
C ALA A 68 -8.11 -10.42 12.16
N SER A 69 -8.40 -9.16 12.48
CA SER A 69 -8.07 -8.03 11.60
C SER A 69 -7.50 -6.80 12.31
N THR A 70 -7.45 -6.80 13.64
CA THR A 70 -6.87 -5.68 14.42
C THR A 70 -5.56 -6.11 15.08
N LEU A 71 -4.62 -5.17 15.30
CA LEU A 71 -3.35 -5.47 15.97
C LEU A 71 -3.54 -6.16 17.33
N PRO A 72 -4.44 -5.71 18.23
CA PRO A 72 -4.65 -6.40 19.51
C PRO A 72 -5.12 -7.85 19.35
N GLU A 73 -6.07 -8.12 18.45
CA GLU A 73 -6.56 -9.47 18.17
C GLU A 73 -5.46 -10.36 17.57
N LEU A 74 -4.69 -9.82 16.63
CA LEU A 74 -3.60 -10.52 15.96
C LEU A 74 -2.49 -10.90 16.94
N TYR A 75 -2.07 -9.99 17.82
CA TYR A 75 -1.09 -10.32 18.86
C TYR A 75 -1.62 -11.35 19.85
N ALA A 76 -2.88 -11.22 20.30
CA ALA A 76 -3.49 -12.19 21.20
C ALA A 76 -3.57 -13.59 20.57
N LEU A 77 -3.98 -13.67 19.31
CA LEU A 77 -4.04 -14.92 18.56
C LEU A 77 -2.63 -15.52 18.35
N LYS A 78 -1.64 -14.69 18.00
CA LYS A 78 -0.24 -15.12 17.88
C LYS A 78 0.28 -15.72 19.17
N LEU A 79 0.04 -15.07 20.31
CA LEU A 79 0.43 -15.59 21.62
C LEU A 79 -0.24 -16.94 21.90
N THR A 80 -1.53 -17.06 21.58
CA THR A 80 -2.27 -18.33 21.75
C THR A 80 -1.60 -19.46 20.97
N LEU A 81 -1.23 -19.23 19.71
CA LEU A 81 -0.56 -20.23 18.87
C LEU A 81 0.86 -20.55 19.34
N LEU A 82 1.59 -19.55 19.85
CA LEU A 82 2.96 -19.74 20.35
C LEU A 82 3.04 -20.56 21.63
N TYR A 83 2.02 -20.47 22.49
CA TYR A 83 1.99 -21.15 23.80
C TYR A 83 1.09 -22.39 23.82
N ALA A 84 0.27 -22.60 22.80
CA ALA A 84 -0.50 -23.83 22.65
C ALA A 84 0.44 -25.02 22.36
N PRO A 85 0.40 -26.09 23.16
CA PRO A 85 1.29 -27.24 22.99
C PRO A 85 1.21 -27.85 21.59
N GLY A 86 2.35 -27.89 20.89
CA GLY A 86 2.50 -28.55 19.60
C GLY A 86 1.93 -27.79 18.39
N LEU A 87 1.28 -26.64 18.58
CA LEU A 87 0.76 -25.85 17.45
C LEU A 87 1.88 -25.13 16.71
N LYS A 88 2.78 -24.43 17.43
CA LYS A 88 3.90 -23.71 16.81
C LYS A 88 4.79 -24.60 15.96
N GLU A 89 5.02 -25.83 16.40
CA GLU A 89 5.85 -26.82 15.71
C GLU A 89 5.13 -27.53 14.56
N SER A 90 3.80 -27.44 14.51
CA SER A 90 3.01 -28.00 13.42
C SER A 90 3.10 -27.12 12.15
N PRO A 91 3.04 -27.71 10.93
CA PRO A 91 3.02 -26.93 9.70
C PRO A 91 1.88 -25.92 9.64
N ASP A 92 0.69 -26.30 10.11
CA ASP A 92 -0.50 -25.45 10.10
C ASP A 92 -0.36 -24.28 11.07
N GLY A 93 0.14 -24.52 12.28
CA GLY A 93 0.37 -23.45 13.24
C GLY A 93 1.50 -22.50 12.83
N ALA A 94 2.57 -23.01 12.21
CA ALA A 94 3.62 -22.17 11.63
C ALA A 94 3.07 -21.30 10.47
N ALA A 95 2.23 -21.87 9.60
CA ALA A 95 1.57 -21.12 8.53
C ALA A 95 0.63 -20.03 9.08
N MET A 96 -0.16 -20.35 10.12
CA MET A 96 -1.02 -19.37 10.79
C MET A 96 -0.22 -18.24 11.44
N ILE A 97 0.87 -18.54 12.13
CA ILE A 97 1.77 -17.53 12.70
C ILE A 97 2.34 -16.63 11.60
N GLY A 98 2.77 -17.20 10.47
CA GLY A 98 3.26 -16.44 9.32
C GLY A 98 2.18 -15.52 8.72
N GLY A 99 0.94 -15.99 8.63
CA GLY A 99 -0.20 -15.18 8.19
C GLY A 99 -0.50 -14.03 9.15
N ILE A 100 -0.45 -14.27 10.46
CA ILE A 100 -0.62 -13.22 11.47
C ILE A 100 0.50 -12.18 11.38
N ASP A 101 1.75 -12.62 11.21
CA ASP A 101 2.90 -11.71 11.08
C ASP A 101 2.80 -10.83 9.84
N ALA A 102 2.36 -11.39 8.72
CA ALA A 102 2.12 -10.61 7.50
C ALA A 102 1.01 -9.55 7.70
N LEU A 103 -0.07 -9.88 8.44
CA LEU A 103 -1.12 -8.91 8.76
C LEU A 103 -0.62 -7.80 9.69
N ILE A 104 0.16 -8.14 10.72
CA ILE A 104 0.75 -7.16 11.64
C ILE A 104 1.62 -6.18 10.86
N ILE A 105 2.58 -6.69 10.07
CA ILE A 105 3.47 -5.87 9.24
C ILE A 105 2.67 -4.96 8.30
N SER A 106 1.62 -5.51 7.68
CA SER A 106 0.78 -4.72 6.77
C SER A 106 0.03 -3.59 7.46
N ILE A 107 -0.49 -3.81 8.68
CA ILE A 107 -1.21 -2.78 9.44
C ILE A 107 -0.22 -1.72 9.94
N GLU A 108 0.90 -2.14 10.53
CA GLU A 108 1.92 -1.21 11.04
C GLU A 108 2.49 -0.32 9.93
N SER A 109 2.77 -0.89 8.75
CA SER A 109 3.24 -0.12 7.60
C SER A 109 2.23 0.93 7.12
N GLU A 110 0.92 0.69 7.31
CA GLU A 110 -0.12 1.67 6.98
C GLU A 110 -0.21 2.77 8.04
N LEU A 111 -0.13 2.42 9.33
CA LEU A 111 -0.11 3.41 10.42
C LEU A 111 1.11 4.33 10.31
N GLU A 112 2.28 3.77 10.02
CA GLU A 112 3.51 4.54 9.76
C GLU A 112 3.36 5.50 8.57
N ALA A 113 2.68 5.06 7.50
CA ALA A 113 2.43 5.89 6.32
C ALA A 113 1.42 7.03 6.60
N GLU A 114 0.48 6.81 7.54
CA GLU A 114 -0.48 7.81 8.00
C GLU A 114 0.10 8.75 9.08
N GLY A 115 1.28 8.43 9.62
CA GLY A 115 1.94 9.21 10.67
C GLY A 115 1.31 9.03 12.05
N VAL A 116 0.71 7.85 12.29
CA VAL A 116 0.05 7.45 13.55
C VAL A 116 0.94 6.54 14.39
#